data_AF-A0A7K0BIF5-F1
#
_entry.id   AF-A0A7K0BIF5-F1
#
_cell.length_a   1.000
_cell.length_b   1.000
_cell.length_c   1.000
_cell.angle_alpha   90.00
_cell.angle_beta   90.00
_cell.angle_gamma   90.00
#
_symmetry.space_group_name_H-M   'P 1'
#
loop_
_entity.id
_entity.type
_entity.pdbx_description
1 polymer ?
#
loop_
_entity_poly.entity_id
_entity_poly.type
_entity_poly.pdbx_seq_one_letter_code
_entity_poly.pdbx_strand_id
1 'polypeptide(L)'
;MTNLNCDREMSDDATLATFSKNGEIFTDDFIGLGSDFYFPYGDSKFTAFSVDDNEAYMGNASIRIDVPNADDPLGSYAGGIFRIDGAGRDLTDFDALTFWARSSQGVTIGEFGFGEDFFPNEYMVTMKDVSVGTQWTKYIIPIPDASKLLHERGMFRFAAGTNGTNGFGYTLWIDELRFEKLGTIAHGQASIENGNNVSETTFVGVNSRVEGVIATFNLPTGINQSVTISPSYMNFSSSNPSVASVDPSGLVTSLSAGTSVITATFGDTNATGSLTINCQGTFVHAPTPTRPQSNVISLFSDHYVNVPVNYYNGYWAPWQTTLSNDFSVNGDNILNYTIFNFVGIEFSSPTIDATAMTHVHLDAFIPGPIAPGRQLRVLLVDFGADGVYGGGDDTRHSTTFTATTSTAVVSQSWISINIPFSAMPGLVSRSHLAQLILEGGDSSVIYVDNIYFYN
;
A
#
# COMPACT_ATOMS: atom_id res chain seq x y z
N MET A 1 48.76 -46.44 -5.52
CA MET A 1 48.16 -45.13 -5.24
C MET A 1 46.92 -45.36 -4.40
N THR A 2 47.05 -45.26 -3.08
CA THR A 2 45.94 -45.28 -2.12
C THR A 2 45.51 -43.83 -1.89
N ASN A 3 44.34 -43.46 -2.42
CA ASN A 3 43.70 -42.19 -2.09
C ASN A 3 43.20 -42.27 -0.64
N LEU A 4 43.83 -41.50 0.25
CA LEU A 4 43.26 -41.16 1.54
C LEU A 4 42.16 -40.12 1.32
N ASN A 5 40.91 -40.56 1.40
CA ASN A 5 39.76 -39.67 1.51
C ASN A 5 39.74 -39.15 2.95
N CYS A 6 40.00 -37.86 3.15
CA CYS A 6 39.89 -37.18 4.44
C CYS A 6 38.45 -36.69 4.61
N ASP A 7 37.49 -37.60 4.78
CA ASP A 7 36.19 -37.24 5.33
C ASP A 7 36.33 -37.26 6.85
N ARG A 8 36.41 -36.06 7.44
CA ARG A 8 36.41 -35.88 8.88
C ARG A 8 34.96 -36.01 9.34
N GLU A 9 34.61 -37.11 10.01
CA GLU A 9 33.31 -37.22 10.68
C GLU A 9 33.20 -36.07 11.71
N MET A 10 32.03 -35.43 11.74
CA MET A 10 31.72 -34.44 12.77
C MET A 10 31.81 -35.13 14.13
N SER A 11 32.60 -34.55 15.04
CA SER A 11 32.77 -35.05 16.41
C SER A 11 31.42 -35.20 17.10
N ASP A 12 31.24 -36.24 17.93
CA ASP A 12 30.09 -36.42 18.83
C ASP A 12 29.93 -35.24 19.83
N ASP A 13 30.94 -34.37 19.94
CA ASP A 13 30.93 -33.11 20.70
C ASP A 13 30.43 -31.89 19.90
N ALA A 14 29.98 -32.06 18.66
CA ALA A 14 29.41 -30.97 17.87
C ALA A 14 28.02 -30.58 18.41
N THR A 15 27.97 -29.61 19.32
CA THR A 15 26.72 -28.96 19.72
C THR A 15 26.20 -28.11 18.57
N LEU A 16 24.93 -28.28 18.18
CA LEU A 16 24.27 -27.36 17.26
C LEU A 16 24.38 -25.92 17.78
N ALA A 17 24.78 -24.99 16.91
CA ALA A 17 24.75 -23.57 17.24
C ALA A 17 23.29 -23.17 17.53
N THR A 18 23.02 -22.68 18.74
CA THR A 18 21.71 -22.19 19.15
C THR A 18 21.72 -20.66 19.17
N PHE A 19 20.62 -20.03 18.80
CA PHE A 19 20.47 -18.57 18.94
C PHE A 19 20.43 -18.17 20.42
N SER A 20 20.83 -16.94 20.71
CA SER A 20 20.77 -16.41 22.08
C SER A 20 19.32 -16.34 22.55
N LYS A 21 19.05 -16.84 23.76
CA LYS A 21 17.75 -16.73 24.45
C LYS A 21 17.65 -15.52 25.37
N ASN A 22 18.61 -14.59 25.31
CA ASN A 22 18.57 -13.42 26.18
C ASN A 22 17.43 -12.48 25.77
N GLY A 23 16.49 -12.19 26.67
CA GLY A 23 15.41 -11.25 26.44
C GLY A 23 15.82 -9.78 26.63
N GLU A 24 16.91 -9.50 27.33
CA GLU A 24 17.33 -8.13 27.68
C GLU A 24 17.85 -7.38 26.45
N ILE A 25 17.33 -6.18 26.21
CA ILE A 25 17.75 -5.31 25.09
C ILE A 25 18.50 -4.10 25.64
N PHE A 26 17.93 -3.44 26.64
CA PHE A 26 18.54 -2.31 27.34
C PHE A 26 18.16 -2.36 28.83
N THR A 27 19.16 -2.24 29.70
CA THR A 27 18.97 -2.05 31.15
C THR A 27 19.71 -0.80 31.61
N ASP A 28 21.03 -0.81 31.53
CA ASP A 28 21.89 0.36 31.66
C ASP A 28 22.79 0.57 30.42
N ASP A 29 22.86 -0.44 29.56
CA ASP A 29 23.57 -0.44 28.28
C ASP A 29 22.85 -1.42 27.33
N PHE A 30 23.16 -1.33 26.03
CA PHE A 30 22.63 -2.25 25.03
C PHE A 30 23.28 -3.63 25.13
N ILE A 31 22.45 -4.65 25.19
CA ILE A 31 22.91 -6.02 25.41
C ILE A 31 22.84 -6.77 24.09
N GLY A 32 23.99 -7.19 23.54
CA GLY A 32 24.05 -8.16 22.44
C GLY A 32 23.37 -7.72 21.13
N LEU A 33 23.32 -6.42 20.82
CA LEU A 33 22.80 -5.91 19.55
C LEU A 33 23.87 -5.77 18.45
N GLY A 34 25.15 -5.75 18.82
CA GLY A 34 26.26 -5.49 17.90
C GLY A 34 26.59 -3.99 17.80
N SER A 35 27.46 -3.61 16.85
CA SER A 35 27.93 -2.22 16.72
C SER A 35 27.05 -1.32 15.86
N ASP A 36 26.25 -1.91 14.97
CA ASP A 36 25.37 -1.20 14.05
C ASP A 36 23.92 -1.66 14.22
N PHE A 37 23.27 -1.19 15.29
CA PHE A 37 21.95 -1.68 15.68
C PHE A 37 20.81 -0.66 15.55
N TYR A 38 21.11 0.65 15.53
CA TYR A 38 20.08 1.68 15.41
C TYR A 38 19.94 2.14 13.97
N PHE A 39 18.75 1.95 13.40
CA PHE A 39 18.44 2.38 12.05
C PHE A 39 17.25 3.35 12.05
N PRO A 40 17.48 4.67 11.89
CA PRO A 40 16.40 5.63 11.77
C PRO A 40 15.64 5.45 10.46
N TYR A 41 14.33 5.71 10.45
CA TYR A 41 13.54 5.74 9.22
C TYR A 41 13.97 6.93 8.35
N GLY A 42 13.88 6.77 7.02
CA GLY A 42 14.48 7.70 6.06
C GLY A 42 13.98 9.15 6.12
N ASP A 43 12.79 9.38 6.67
CA ASP A 43 12.16 10.69 6.86
C ASP A 43 12.12 11.17 8.32
N SER A 44 12.70 10.40 9.25
CA SER A 44 12.82 10.79 10.66
C SER A 44 14.08 11.63 10.91
N LYS A 45 14.16 12.25 12.10
CA LYS A 45 15.38 12.92 12.55
C LYS A 45 16.42 11.89 13.02
N PHE A 46 17.45 11.68 12.20
CA PHE A 46 18.44 10.61 12.43
C PHE A 46 19.23 10.75 13.74
N THR A 47 19.40 11.98 14.24
CA THR A 47 20.14 12.27 15.47
C THR A 47 19.25 12.31 16.72
N ALA A 48 18.00 11.82 16.65
CA ALA A 48 17.07 11.90 17.77
C ALA A 48 17.40 10.92 18.91
N PHE A 49 18.16 9.86 18.64
CA PHE A 49 18.48 8.81 19.61
C PHE A 49 19.81 9.06 20.33
N SER A 50 19.82 8.84 21.64
CA SER A 50 20.99 8.84 22.52
C SER A 50 20.73 8.01 23.79
N VAL A 51 21.71 7.96 24.70
CA VAL A 51 21.58 7.40 26.05
C VAL A 51 21.75 8.54 27.07
N ASP A 52 20.92 8.55 28.11
CA ASP A 52 20.94 9.55 29.19
C ASP A 52 21.35 8.91 30.52
N ASP A 53 22.54 9.25 31.01
CA ASP A 53 23.11 8.72 32.25
C ASP A 53 22.65 9.48 33.52
N ASN A 54 21.62 10.34 33.42
CA ASN A 54 21.12 11.14 34.55
C ASN A 54 19.63 10.94 34.85
N GLU A 55 18.90 10.22 33.98
CA GLU A 55 17.49 9.90 34.15
C GLU A 55 17.32 8.41 33.84
N ALA A 56 16.80 7.65 34.80
CA ALA A 56 16.52 6.23 34.64
C ALA A 56 15.33 5.84 35.54
N TYR A 57 14.60 4.81 35.16
CA TYR A 57 13.65 4.16 36.03
C TYR A 57 14.38 3.29 37.06
N MET A 58 15.35 2.49 36.58
CA MET A 58 16.19 1.62 37.39
C MET A 58 17.64 1.72 36.92
N GLY A 59 18.59 1.59 37.83
CA GLY A 59 20.01 1.71 37.47
C GLY A 59 20.44 3.17 37.28
N ASN A 60 21.25 3.44 36.27
CA ASN A 60 21.95 4.70 36.04
C ASN A 60 21.69 5.32 34.67
N ALA A 61 21.15 4.60 33.69
CA ALA A 61 20.97 5.12 32.34
C ALA A 61 19.62 4.75 31.73
N SER A 62 19.14 5.54 30.76
CA SER A 62 17.98 5.20 29.93
C SER A 62 18.20 5.58 28.47
N ILE A 63 17.43 4.96 27.57
CA ILE A 63 17.33 5.37 26.18
C ILE A 63 16.64 6.73 26.14
N ARG A 64 17.24 7.69 25.45
CA ARG A 64 16.72 9.04 25.26
C ARG A 64 16.41 9.31 23.81
N ILE A 65 15.16 9.70 23.54
CA ILE A 65 14.67 10.11 22.23
C ILE A 65 14.27 11.59 22.30
N ASP A 66 15.02 12.45 21.60
CA ASP A 66 14.70 13.87 21.45
C ASP A 66 13.81 14.08 20.23
N VAL A 67 12.49 14.10 20.48
CA VAL A 67 11.47 14.33 19.45
C VAL A 67 11.54 15.78 18.98
N PRO A 68 11.75 16.03 17.68
CA PRO A 68 11.87 17.39 17.17
C PRO A 68 10.53 18.13 17.15
N ASN A 69 10.60 19.45 16.92
CA ASN A 69 9.41 20.20 16.53
C ASN A 69 8.94 19.75 15.13
N ALA A 70 7.66 19.97 14.84
CA ALA A 70 7.08 19.62 13.54
C ALA A 70 7.72 20.38 12.36
N ASP A 71 8.35 21.53 12.62
CA ASP A 71 9.02 22.38 11.62
C ASP A 71 10.54 22.20 11.58
N ASP A 72 11.10 21.21 12.27
CA ASP A 72 12.53 20.94 12.26
C ASP A 72 12.99 20.49 10.85
N PRO A 73 13.98 21.19 10.24
CA PRO A 73 14.41 20.91 8.87
C PRO A 73 15.14 19.56 8.72
N LEU A 74 15.53 18.91 9.82
CA LEU A 74 16.21 17.62 9.82
C LEU A 74 15.25 16.43 10.00
N GLY A 75 13.95 16.68 10.14
CA GLY A 75 12.91 15.67 10.30
C GLY A 75 11.88 16.12 11.33
N SER A 76 10.59 15.93 11.03
CA SER A 76 9.47 16.40 11.86
C SER A 76 9.07 15.42 12.97
N TYR A 77 9.75 14.28 13.06
CA TYR A 77 9.51 13.25 14.09
C TYR A 77 10.78 12.44 14.36
N ALA A 78 10.80 11.70 15.46
CA ALA A 78 11.84 10.73 15.78
C ALA A 78 11.32 9.31 15.57
N GLY A 79 12.04 8.47 14.83
CA GLY A 79 11.63 7.10 14.60
C GLY A 79 12.70 6.23 13.99
N GLY A 80 12.66 4.95 14.33
CA GLY A 80 13.63 3.96 13.87
C GLY A 80 13.47 2.62 14.58
N ILE A 81 14.39 1.73 14.27
CA ILE A 81 14.43 0.37 14.80
C ILE A 81 15.74 0.09 15.53
N PHE A 82 15.67 -0.76 16.56
CA PHE A 82 16.81 -1.49 17.09
C PHE A 82 16.81 -2.89 16.50
N ARG A 83 17.82 -3.19 15.69
CA ARG A 83 17.96 -4.45 14.97
C ARG A 83 19.30 -5.09 15.30
N ILE A 84 19.30 -6.39 15.56
CA ILE A 84 20.55 -7.13 15.81
C ILE A 84 21.42 -7.15 14.55
N ASP A 85 22.67 -6.69 14.69
CA ASP A 85 23.77 -6.86 13.75
C ASP A 85 24.34 -8.29 13.88
N GLY A 86 23.58 -9.26 13.36
CA GLY A 86 23.87 -10.68 13.51
C GLY A 86 22.66 -11.58 13.29
N ALA A 87 22.76 -12.82 13.77
CA ALA A 87 21.84 -13.91 13.47
C ALA A 87 20.47 -13.85 14.18
N GLY A 88 20.26 -12.87 15.08
CA GLY A 88 19.03 -12.73 15.86
C GLY A 88 19.01 -13.53 17.16
N ARG A 89 17.83 -13.60 17.79
CA ARG A 89 17.57 -14.27 19.07
C ARG A 89 16.45 -15.30 18.93
N ASP A 90 16.56 -16.34 19.75
CA ASP A 90 15.44 -17.26 20.01
C ASP A 90 14.59 -16.65 21.12
N LEU A 91 13.43 -16.13 20.74
CA LEU A 91 12.46 -15.50 21.64
C LEU A 91 11.28 -16.43 21.96
N THR A 92 11.38 -17.73 21.65
CA THR A 92 10.26 -18.69 21.76
C THR A 92 9.78 -18.92 23.19
N ASP A 93 10.57 -18.54 24.20
CA ASP A 93 10.23 -18.71 25.62
C ASP A 93 9.44 -17.54 26.23
N PHE A 94 9.35 -16.40 25.54
CA PHE A 94 8.74 -15.15 26.01
C PHE A 94 7.28 -15.00 25.57
N ASP A 95 6.54 -14.08 26.20
CA ASP A 95 5.15 -13.75 25.83
C ASP A 95 4.90 -12.24 25.68
N ALA A 96 5.87 -11.38 26.01
CA ALA A 96 5.79 -9.95 25.78
C ALA A 96 7.15 -9.30 25.60
N LEU A 97 7.17 -8.19 24.86
CA LEU A 97 8.16 -7.13 25.04
C LEU A 97 7.63 -6.17 26.11
N THR A 98 8.47 -5.79 27.07
CA THR A 98 8.14 -4.81 28.09
C THR A 98 9.23 -3.75 28.21
N PHE A 99 8.82 -2.58 28.69
CA PHE A 99 9.73 -1.47 28.98
C PHE A 99 9.03 -0.47 29.90
N TRP A 100 9.80 0.35 30.58
CA TRP A 100 9.32 1.54 31.25
C TRP A 100 9.51 2.74 30.33
N ALA A 101 8.55 3.65 30.31
CA ALA A 101 8.72 4.91 29.60
C ALA A 101 8.09 6.09 30.34
N ARG A 102 8.66 7.27 30.12
CA ARG A 102 8.13 8.59 30.52
C ARG A 102 8.50 9.63 29.47
N SER A 103 7.78 10.73 29.45
CA SER A 103 8.05 11.88 28.58
C SER A 103 8.21 13.16 29.40
N SER A 104 8.83 14.19 28.82
CA SER A 104 8.96 15.50 29.45
C SER A 104 7.62 16.22 29.57
N GLN A 105 6.59 15.75 28.84
CA GLN A 105 5.21 16.22 28.90
C GLN A 105 4.24 15.07 28.57
N GLY A 106 2.93 15.27 28.77
CA GLY A 106 1.93 14.30 28.33
C GLY A 106 1.83 14.28 26.80
N VAL A 107 2.01 13.12 26.19
CA VAL A 107 2.06 12.95 24.72
C VAL A 107 1.34 11.68 24.28
N THR A 108 1.06 11.59 22.98
CA THR A 108 0.69 10.34 22.32
C THR A 108 1.80 9.95 21.37
N ILE A 109 2.45 8.81 21.63
CA ILE A 109 3.46 8.23 20.73
C ILE A 109 2.72 7.50 19.62
N GLY A 110 3.13 7.73 18.37
CA GLY A 110 2.47 7.14 17.21
C GLY A 110 2.54 5.61 17.25
N GLU A 111 3.71 5.07 17.57
CA GLU A 111 3.89 3.62 17.69
C GLU A 111 5.08 3.20 18.57
N PHE A 112 4.91 2.03 19.17
CA PHE A 112 5.97 1.16 19.68
C PHE A 112 5.77 -0.26 19.15
N GLY A 113 6.83 -1.04 19.02
CA GLY A 113 6.73 -2.41 18.55
C GLY A 113 8.03 -3.19 18.55
N PHE A 114 8.01 -4.32 17.87
CA PHE A 114 9.19 -5.14 17.55
C PHE A 114 8.96 -5.91 16.23
N GLY A 115 9.95 -6.68 15.77
CA GLY A 115 9.87 -7.57 14.62
C GLY A 115 10.19 -6.92 13.26
N GLU A 116 10.53 -5.63 13.25
CA GLU A 116 10.96 -4.95 12.03
C GLU A 116 12.48 -5.07 11.84
N ASP A 117 12.90 -5.54 10.67
CA ASP A 117 14.30 -5.74 10.30
C ASP A 117 14.66 -5.21 8.90
N PHE A 118 13.72 -4.51 8.26
CA PHE A 118 13.70 -4.00 6.88
C PHE A 118 13.68 -5.06 5.77
N PHE A 119 13.93 -6.32 6.08
CA PHE A 119 13.81 -7.43 5.16
C PHE A 119 13.97 -8.75 5.93
N PRO A 120 12.90 -9.56 6.11
CA PRO A 120 11.57 -9.48 5.48
C PRO A 120 10.44 -8.78 6.27
N ASN A 121 10.65 -8.30 7.51
CA ASN A 121 9.57 -7.79 8.38
C ASN A 121 8.44 -8.81 8.68
N GLU A 122 8.80 -10.09 8.77
CA GLU A 122 7.84 -11.19 8.77
C GLU A 122 6.93 -11.22 10.01
N TYR A 123 7.45 -10.81 11.18
CA TYR A 123 6.79 -10.98 12.48
C TYR A 123 6.63 -9.68 13.27
N MET A 124 6.31 -8.59 12.56
CA MET A 124 6.07 -7.28 13.19
C MET A 124 4.85 -7.28 14.11
N VAL A 125 4.98 -6.58 15.23
CA VAL A 125 3.91 -6.28 16.17
C VAL A 125 3.99 -4.81 16.55
N THR A 126 2.86 -4.11 16.47
CA THR A 126 2.80 -2.66 16.66
C THR A 126 1.64 -2.28 17.58
N MET A 127 1.98 -1.61 18.67
CA MET A 127 1.05 -0.86 19.51
C MET A 127 1.02 0.58 19.02
N LYS A 128 -0.16 1.09 18.67
CA LYS A 128 -0.36 2.45 18.14
C LYS A 128 -0.98 3.38 19.17
N ASP A 129 -0.82 4.69 18.96
CA ASP A 129 -1.49 5.75 19.72
C ASP A 129 -1.30 5.63 21.24
N VAL A 130 -0.05 5.50 21.66
CA VAL A 130 0.34 5.16 23.03
C VAL A 130 0.44 6.41 23.88
N SER A 131 -0.44 6.56 24.86
CA SER A 131 -0.38 7.66 25.83
C SER A 131 0.82 7.49 26.75
N VAL A 132 1.72 8.47 26.76
CA VAL A 132 2.90 8.51 27.64
C VAL A 132 2.87 9.79 28.48
N GLY A 133 2.88 9.61 29.80
CA GLY A 133 2.88 10.70 30.77
C GLY A 133 4.28 11.07 31.27
N THR A 134 4.31 11.96 32.27
CA THR A 134 5.56 12.43 32.89
C THR A 134 6.11 11.50 33.98
N GLN A 135 5.38 10.44 34.32
CA GLN A 135 5.79 9.43 35.28
C GLN A 135 6.20 8.16 34.56
N TRP A 136 7.24 7.50 35.07
CA TRP A 136 7.63 6.17 34.62
C TRP A 136 6.46 5.21 34.72
N THR A 137 6.06 4.65 33.59
CA THR A 137 4.97 3.69 33.46
C THR A 137 5.48 2.49 32.67
N LYS A 138 5.11 1.27 33.10
CA LYS A 138 5.44 0.04 32.37
C LYS A 138 4.47 -0.16 31.21
N TYR A 139 5.00 -0.42 30.03
CA TYR A 139 4.28 -0.79 28.83
C TYR A 139 4.56 -2.25 28.51
N ILE A 140 3.56 -2.91 27.92
CA ILE A 140 3.61 -4.32 27.54
C ILE A 140 3.14 -4.38 26.09
N ILE A 141 3.90 -5.07 25.25
CA ILE A 141 3.52 -5.42 23.88
C ILE A 141 3.48 -6.95 23.81
N PRO A 142 2.29 -7.56 23.79
CA PRO A 142 2.13 -9.01 23.72
C PRO A 142 2.80 -9.60 22.47
N ILE A 143 3.40 -10.77 22.63
CA ILE A 143 3.86 -11.58 21.50
C ILE A 143 2.69 -12.47 21.05
N PRO A 144 2.21 -12.34 19.79
CA PRO A 144 1.04 -13.08 19.35
C PRO A 144 1.25 -14.61 19.34
N ASP A 145 2.40 -15.05 18.85
CA ASP A 145 2.85 -16.44 18.87
C ASP A 145 4.38 -16.49 18.90
N ALA A 146 4.93 -16.75 20.08
CA ALA A 146 6.37 -16.77 20.29
C ALA A 146 7.06 -17.92 19.56
N SER A 147 6.35 -19.00 19.23
CA SER A 147 6.94 -20.16 18.54
C SER A 147 7.50 -19.83 17.15
N LYS A 148 7.07 -18.70 16.57
CA LYS A 148 7.55 -18.17 15.29
C LYS A 148 8.87 -17.40 15.40
N LEU A 149 9.27 -16.96 16.60
CA LEU A 149 10.39 -16.04 16.82
C LEU A 149 11.71 -16.75 17.14
N LEU A 150 12.15 -17.67 16.28
CA LEU A 150 13.36 -18.47 16.53
C LEU A 150 14.68 -17.73 16.26
N HIS A 151 14.67 -16.74 15.38
CA HIS A 151 15.85 -15.99 14.93
C HIS A 151 15.52 -14.52 14.71
N GLU A 152 14.72 -13.96 15.62
CA GLU A 152 14.19 -12.60 15.51
C GLU A 152 15.31 -11.56 15.62
N ARG A 153 15.32 -10.57 14.72
CA ARG A 153 16.35 -9.53 14.65
C ARG A 153 15.81 -8.16 15.03
N GLY A 154 14.53 -7.89 14.80
CA GLY A 154 13.88 -6.62 15.14
C GLY A 154 13.52 -6.57 16.61
N MET A 155 14.37 -5.96 17.44
CA MET A 155 14.22 -5.96 18.90
C MET A 155 13.28 -4.87 19.39
N PHE A 156 13.27 -3.73 18.71
CA PHE A 156 12.40 -2.62 19.06
C PHE A 156 12.16 -1.72 17.85
N ARG A 157 10.98 -1.11 17.77
CA ARG A 157 10.67 -0.04 16.83
C ARG A 157 9.85 1.03 17.52
N PHE A 158 10.02 2.28 17.10
CA PHE A 158 9.22 3.39 17.59
C PHE A 158 9.06 4.46 16.51
N ALA A 159 7.96 5.21 16.58
CA ALA A 159 7.83 6.50 15.91
C ALA A 159 7.05 7.47 16.80
N ALA A 160 7.69 8.60 17.08
CA ALA A 160 7.22 9.64 17.98
C ALA A 160 7.25 10.98 17.25
N GLY A 161 6.07 11.49 16.91
CA GLY A 161 5.87 12.84 16.40
C GLY A 161 5.32 13.77 17.48
N THR A 162 4.86 14.95 17.04
CA THR A 162 4.32 16.00 17.92
C THR A 162 2.81 15.89 18.13
N ASN A 163 2.27 14.66 18.13
CA ASN A 163 0.85 14.40 18.31
C ASN A 163 0.43 14.80 19.74
N GLY A 164 -0.54 15.70 19.83
CA GLY A 164 -1.00 16.23 21.13
C GLY A 164 -0.11 17.32 21.73
N THR A 165 0.95 17.76 21.06
CA THR A 165 1.86 18.82 21.54
C THR A 165 1.82 20.10 20.70
N ASN A 166 0.86 20.25 19.78
CA ASN A 166 0.75 21.41 18.88
C ASN A 166 2.02 21.71 18.08
N GLY A 167 2.77 20.68 17.69
CA GLY A 167 4.01 20.84 16.93
C GLY A 167 5.27 21.04 17.77
N PHE A 168 5.16 21.10 19.11
CA PHE A 168 6.32 21.24 19.99
C PHE A 168 6.97 19.88 20.29
N GLY A 169 8.29 19.84 20.15
CA GLY A 169 9.12 18.69 20.50
C GLY A 169 9.16 18.42 22.01
N TYR A 170 9.71 17.25 22.36
CA TYR A 170 9.82 16.77 23.73
C TYR A 170 10.91 15.71 23.84
N THR A 171 11.25 15.33 25.07
CA THR A 171 12.13 14.20 25.31
C THR A 171 11.31 13.02 25.83
N LEU A 172 11.52 11.86 25.22
CA LEU A 172 11.01 10.56 25.65
C LEU A 172 12.17 9.74 26.22
N TRP A 173 11.96 9.14 27.38
CA TRP A 173 12.90 8.19 27.98
C TRP A 173 12.27 6.81 28.03
N ILE A 174 13.07 5.79 27.72
CA ILE A 174 12.71 4.37 27.74
C ILE A 174 13.78 3.62 28.53
N ASP A 175 13.35 2.74 29.42
CA ASP A 175 14.26 2.00 30.29
C ASP A 175 13.78 0.56 30.51
N GLU A 176 14.69 -0.32 30.92
CA GLU A 176 14.45 -1.73 31.22
C GLU A 176 13.77 -2.49 30.07
N LEU A 177 14.11 -2.15 28.82
CA LEU A 177 13.56 -2.73 27.59
C LEU A 177 14.01 -4.19 27.43
N ARG A 178 13.05 -5.13 27.43
CA ARG A 178 13.34 -6.56 27.37
C ARG A 178 12.13 -7.38 26.94
N PHE A 179 12.39 -8.57 26.38
CA PHE A 179 11.40 -9.63 26.27
C PHE A 179 11.28 -10.38 27.60
N GLU A 180 10.05 -10.62 28.06
CA GLU A 180 9.74 -11.31 29.31
C GLU A 180 8.68 -12.40 29.09
N LYS A 181 8.66 -13.35 30.03
CA LYS A 181 7.55 -14.31 30.18
C LYS A 181 6.72 -13.90 31.39
N LEU A 182 5.66 -13.14 31.16
CA LEU A 182 4.75 -12.67 32.20
C LEU A 182 3.79 -13.76 32.69
N GLY A 183 3.49 -14.76 31.86
CA GLY A 183 2.65 -15.92 32.16
C GLY A 183 1.18 -15.61 32.44
N THR A 184 0.78 -14.35 32.30
CA THR A 184 -0.51 -13.79 32.73
C THR A 184 -1.26 -13.08 31.60
N ILE A 185 -0.72 -13.12 30.38
CA ILE A 185 -1.40 -12.62 29.18
C ILE A 185 -2.40 -13.69 28.73
N ALA A 186 -3.68 -13.33 28.70
CA ALA A 186 -4.73 -14.28 28.30
C ALA A 186 -4.82 -14.40 26.77
N HIS A 187 -5.38 -15.55 26.32
CA HIS A 187 -5.57 -15.87 24.90
C HIS A 187 -6.18 -14.70 24.13
N GLY A 188 -5.48 -14.27 23.08
CA GLY A 188 -5.92 -13.18 22.23
C GLY A 188 -7.00 -13.60 21.24
N GLN A 189 -7.84 -12.63 20.85
CA GLN A 189 -8.71 -12.75 19.67
C GLN A 189 -8.12 -11.88 18.56
N ALA A 190 -8.29 -12.31 17.31
CA ALA A 190 -7.80 -11.55 16.17
C ALA A 190 -8.92 -11.15 15.20
N SER A 191 -8.61 -10.19 14.35
CA SER A 191 -9.41 -9.79 13.21
C SER A 191 -8.54 -9.62 11.97
N ILE A 192 -9.17 -9.77 10.81
CA ILE A 192 -8.65 -9.32 9.51
C ILE A 192 -9.63 -8.29 8.95
N GLU A 193 -9.20 -7.46 8.01
CA GLU A 193 -10.03 -6.39 7.41
C GLU A 193 -10.65 -5.45 8.47
N ASN A 194 -9.92 -5.21 9.56
CA ASN A 194 -10.38 -4.46 10.73
C ASN A 194 -11.66 -5.05 11.36
N GLY A 195 -11.89 -6.36 11.20
CA GLY A 195 -13.07 -7.08 11.69
C GLY A 195 -14.28 -7.03 10.76
N ASN A 196 -14.15 -6.45 9.56
CA ASN A 196 -15.24 -6.32 8.60
C ASN A 196 -15.23 -7.44 7.56
N ASN A 197 -16.38 -7.66 6.92
CA ASN A 197 -16.44 -8.47 5.72
C ASN A 197 -16.29 -7.55 4.51
N VAL A 198 -15.10 -7.57 3.90
CA VAL A 198 -14.75 -6.78 2.73
C VAL A 198 -14.95 -7.62 1.47
N SER A 199 -15.33 -6.98 0.37
CA SER A 199 -15.53 -7.63 -0.92
C SER A 199 -14.82 -6.86 -2.00
N GLU A 200 -13.99 -7.56 -2.77
CA GLU A 200 -13.24 -7.03 -3.89
C GLU A 200 -13.68 -7.70 -5.19
N THR A 201 -13.63 -6.94 -6.28
CA THR A 201 -13.83 -7.45 -7.64
C THR A 201 -12.50 -7.37 -8.37
N THR A 202 -12.11 -8.45 -9.04
CA THR A 202 -10.76 -8.60 -9.58
C THR A 202 -10.74 -9.52 -10.81
N PHE A 203 -9.58 -9.76 -11.39
CA PHE A 203 -9.36 -10.60 -12.56
C PHE A 203 -8.27 -11.65 -12.30
N VAL A 204 -8.23 -12.69 -13.14
CA VAL A 204 -7.21 -13.73 -13.06
C VAL A 204 -5.81 -13.11 -13.19
N GLY A 205 -4.90 -13.50 -12.27
CA GLY A 205 -3.53 -13.00 -12.20
C GLY A 205 -3.33 -11.76 -11.33
N VAL A 206 -4.41 -11.09 -10.92
CA VAL A 206 -4.33 -9.95 -10.00
C VAL A 206 -4.17 -10.44 -8.57
N ASN A 207 -3.25 -9.82 -7.84
CA ASN A 207 -3.03 -10.06 -6.43
C ASN A 207 -3.77 -9.03 -5.59
N SER A 208 -4.45 -9.49 -4.55
CA SER A 208 -4.96 -8.70 -3.43
C SER A 208 -4.14 -9.01 -2.17
N ARG A 209 -4.29 -8.23 -1.10
CA ARG A 209 -3.62 -8.48 0.18
C ARG A 209 -4.64 -8.37 1.30
N VAL A 210 -4.57 -9.30 2.26
CA VAL A 210 -5.33 -9.17 3.50
C VAL A 210 -4.75 -8.03 4.32
N GLU A 211 -5.61 -7.11 4.76
CA GLU A 211 -5.22 -5.93 5.54
C GLU A 211 -5.86 -5.93 6.93
N GLY A 212 -5.55 -4.91 7.74
CA GLY A 212 -6.21 -4.67 9.02
C GLY A 212 -6.12 -5.85 10.01
N VAL A 213 -4.97 -6.54 10.04
CA VAL A 213 -4.74 -7.68 10.92
C VAL A 213 -4.42 -7.18 12.33
N ILE A 214 -5.34 -7.41 13.26
CA ILE A 214 -5.26 -6.91 14.65
C ILE A 214 -5.45 -8.08 15.59
N ALA A 215 -4.63 -8.18 16.64
CA ALA A 215 -4.87 -9.08 17.75
C ALA A 215 -5.09 -8.30 19.05
N THR A 216 -6.01 -8.78 19.87
CA THR A 216 -6.39 -8.19 21.15
C THR A 216 -6.14 -9.18 22.27
N PHE A 217 -5.35 -8.78 23.27
CA PHE A 217 -4.98 -9.59 24.43
C PHE A 217 -5.48 -8.96 25.71
N ASN A 218 -5.81 -9.76 26.73
CA ASN A 218 -6.02 -9.24 28.07
C ASN A 218 -4.69 -9.21 28.81
N LEU A 219 -4.28 -8.02 29.25
CA LEU A 219 -3.04 -7.80 29.98
C LEU A 219 -3.17 -8.15 31.46
N PRO A 220 -2.05 -8.30 32.19
CA PRO A 220 -2.07 -8.53 33.64
C PRO A 220 -2.76 -7.40 34.44
N THR A 221 -2.90 -6.22 33.84
CA THR A 221 -3.65 -5.08 34.38
C THR A 221 -5.17 -5.23 34.27
N GLY A 222 -5.66 -6.28 33.59
CA GLY A 222 -7.06 -6.51 33.26
C GLY A 222 -7.55 -5.71 32.04
N ILE A 223 -6.69 -4.90 31.42
CA ILE A 223 -7.03 -4.09 30.24
C ILE A 223 -6.87 -4.94 28.98
N ASN A 224 -7.84 -4.85 28.06
CA ASN A 224 -7.70 -5.40 26.72
C ASN A 224 -6.84 -4.45 25.88
N GLN A 225 -5.76 -4.98 25.32
CA GLN A 225 -4.85 -4.23 24.47
C GLN A 225 -4.87 -4.83 23.06
N SER A 226 -5.13 -3.97 22.07
CA SER A 226 -5.07 -4.32 20.66
C SER A 226 -3.73 -3.91 20.07
N VAL A 227 -3.14 -4.78 19.27
CA VAL A 227 -1.90 -4.56 18.52
C VAL A 227 -2.13 -4.92 17.06
N THR A 228 -1.56 -4.14 16.15
CA THR A 228 -1.46 -4.52 14.73
C THR A 228 -0.36 -5.57 14.61
N ILE A 229 -0.60 -6.65 13.86
CA ILE A 229 0.34 -7.77 13.72
C ILE A 229 0.56 -8.09 12.24
N SER A 230 1.73 -8.63 11.90
CA SER A 230 1.96 -9.16 10.55
C SER A 230 0.99 -10.31 10.24
N PRO A 231 0.52 -10.44 8.98
CA PRO A 231 -0.32 -11.55 8.55
C PRO A 231 0.29 -12.95 8.83
N SER A 232 1.62 -13.06 8.88
CA SER A 232 2.35 -14.31 9.15
C SER A 232 2.06 -14.93 10.52
N TYR A 233 1.41 -14.21 11.44
CA TYR A 233 0.91 -14.75 12.70
C TYR A 233 -0.42 -15.51 12.56
N MET A 234 -1.07 -15.41 11.40
CA MET A 234 -2.38 -15.98 11.12
C MET A 234 -2.27 -17.26 10.31
N ASN A 235 -3.31 -18.10 10.38
CA ASN A 235 -3.49 -19.22 9.45
C ASN A 235 -4.64 -18.91 8.51
N PHE A 236 -4.33 -18.59 7.26
CA PHE A 236 -5.33 -18.25 6.25
C PHE A 236 -5.95 -19.49 5.60
N SER A 237 -7.22 -19.37 5.21
CA SER A 237 -7.96 -20.37 4.46
C SER A 237 -8.80 -19.70 3.37
N SER A 238 -8.89 -20.35 2.22
CA SER A 238 -9.75 -19.95 1.11
C SER A 238 -10.90 -20.94 0.98
N SER A 239 -12.13 -20.45 0.92
CA SER A 239 -13.31 -21.31 0.72
C SER A 239 -13.29 -22.05 -0.62
N ASN A 240 -12.58 -21.50 -1.62
CA ASN A 240 -12.36 -22.11 -2.91
C ASN A 240 -10.95 -21.79 -3.45
N PRO A 241 -9.94 -22.61 -3.11
CA PRO A 241 -8.55 -22.39 -3.52
C PRO A 241 -8.31 -22.43 -5.04
N SER A 242 -9.22 -22.96 -5.85
CA SER A 242 -9.09 -22.89 -7.32
C SER A 242 -9.53 -21.56 -7.91
N VAL A 243 -10.32 -20.77 -7.16
CA VAL A 243 -10.74 -19.40 -7.55
C VAL A 243 -9.77 -18.36 -7.01
N ALA A 244 -9.37 -18.48 -5.74
CA ALA A 244 -8.36 -17.62 -5.14
C ALA A 244 -7.53 -18.40 -4.12
N SER A 245 -6.21 -18.32 -4.22
CA SER A 245 -5.28 -18.87 -3.21
C SER A 245 -4.79 -17.76 -2.28
N VAL A 246 -4.42 -18.10 -1.05
CA VAL A 246 -3.84 -17.18 -0.08
C VAL A 246 -2.57 -17.79 0.51
N ASP A 247 -1.50 -17.01 0.60
CA ASP A 247 -0.22 -17.44 1.19
C ASP A 247 -0.10 -17.03 2.67
N PRO A 248 0.91 -17.53 3.42
CA PRO A 248 1.10 -17.18 4.83
C PRO A 248 1.34 -15.69 5.10
N SER A 249 1.81 -14.92 4.11
CA SER A 249 2.01 -13.48 4.23
C SER A 249 0.72 -12.67 4.02
N GLY A 250 -0.40 -13.36 3.77
CA GLY A 250 -1.70 -12.75 3.47
C GLY A 250 -1.83 -12.26 2.03
N LEU A 251 -0.93 -12.66 1.12
CA LEU A 251 -1.07 -12.35 -0.30
C LEU A 251 -2.11 -13.30 -0.93
N VAL A 252 -3.10 -12.72 -1.59
CA VAL A 252 -4.20 -13.45 -2.23
C VAL A 252 -4.05 -13.36 -3.74
N THR A 253 -3.98 -14.48 -4.44
CA THR A 253 -3.88 -14.52 -5.91
C THR A 253 -5.18 -15.03 -6.50
N SER A 254 -5.74 -14.27 -7.44
CA SER A 254 -6.94 -14.67 -8.19
C SER A 254 -6.59 -15.59 -9.35
N LEU A 255 -7.22 -16.76 -9.43
CA LEU A 255 -6.82 -17.87 -10.30
C LEU A 255 -7.86 -18.20 -11.38
N SER A 256 -9.16 -18.11 -11.06
CA SER A 256 -10.22 -18.39 -12.03
C SER A 256 -11.48 -17.60 -11.73
N ALA A 257 -12.37 -17.45 -12.72
CA ALA A 257 -13.68 -16.84 -12.52
C ALA A 257 -14.46 -17.52 -11.38
N GLY A 258 -15.11 -16.73 -10.54
CA GLY A 258 -15.90 -17.19 -9.42
C GLY A 258 -15.71 -16.35 -8.16
N THR A 259 -16.26 -16.83 -7.05
CA THR A 259 -16.14 -16.20 -5.74
C THR A 259 -15.42 -17.12 -4.76
N SER A 260 -14.51 -16.56 -3.98
CA SER A 260 -13.90 -17.23 -2.82
C SER A 260 -13.86 -16.29 -1.63
N VAL A 261 -14.06 -16.81 -0.43
CA VAL A 261 -13.96 -16.08 0.83
C VAL A 261 -12.67 -16.49 1.53
N ILE A 262 -11.82 -15.51 1.81
CA ILE A 262 -10.62 -15.68 2.62
C ILE A 262 -10.96 -15.40 4.08
N THR A 263 -10.64 -16.36 4.93
CA THR A 263 -10.80 -16.30 6.39
C THR A 263 -9.48 -16.64 7.07
N ALA A 264 -9.34 -16.33 8.36
CA ALA A 264 -8.14 -16.67 9.12
C ALA A 264 -8.48 -17.27 10.49
N THR A 265 -7.57 -18.10 11.02
CA THR A 265 -7.54 -18.44 12.44
C THR A 265 -6.31 -17.85 13.11
N PHE A 266 -6.45 -17.54 14.40
CA PHE A 266 -5.39 -17.10 15.28
C PHE A 266 -5.30 -18.09 16.45
N GLY A 267 -4.23 -18.89 16.44
CA GLY A 267 -4.20 -20.16 17.19
C GLY A 267 -5.41 -21.03 16.81
N ASP A 268 -6.15 -21.48 17.83
CA ASP A 268 -7.34 -22.32 17.67
C ASP A 268 -8.65 -21.54 17.49
N THR A 269 -8.59 -20.21 17.43
CA THR A 269 -9.78 -19.35 17.35
C THR A 269 -9.94 -18.74 15.97
N ASN A 270 -11.18 -18.59 15.49
CA ASN A 270 -11.45 -17.87 14.25
C ASN A 270 -11.22 -16.38 14.46
N ALA A 271 -10.53 -15.74 13.51
CA ALA A 271 -10.48 -14.29 13.44
C ALA A 271 -11.83 -13.73 12.97
N THR A 272 -12.17 -12.51 13.40
CA THR A 272 -13.32 -11.79 12.85
C THR A 272 -12.96 -11.12 11.52
N GLY A 273 -13.97 -10.86 10.70
CA GLY A 273 -13.79 -10.30 9.35
C GLY A 273 -13.43 -11.35 8.29
N SER A 274 -13.52 -10.93 7.03
CA SER A 274 -13.20 -11.76 5.86
C SER A 274 -12.94 -10.91 4.63
N LEU A 275 -12.16 -11.44 3.69
CA LEU A 275 -11.95 -10.85 2.38
C LEU A 275 -12.61 -11.74 1.31
N THR A 276 -13.66 -11.23 0.67
CA THR A 276 -14.35 -11.91 -0.42
C THR A 276 -13.77 -11.48 -1.76
N ILE A 277 -13.20 -12.43 -2.49
CA ILE A 277 -12.68 -12.24 -3.84
C ILE A 277 -13.74 -12.62 -4.86
N ASN A 278 -14.16 -11.67 -5.69
CA ASN A 278 -15.04 -11.90 -6.84
C ASN A 278 -14.25 -11.76 -8.14
N CYS A 279 -13.63 -12.87 -8.56
CA CYS A 279 -12.87 -12.90 -9.79
C CYS A 279 -13.82 -12.96 -11.00
N GLN A 280 -13.75 -11.97 -11.89
CA GLN A 280 -14.56 -11.92 -13.11
C GLN A 280 -14.02 -12.82 -14.23
N GLY A 281 -12.92 -13.54 -13.99
CA GLY A 281 -12.24 -14.38 -14.96
C GLY A 281 -11.04 -13.71 -15.59
N THR A 282 -10.60 -14.23 -16.73
CA THR A 282 -9.47 -13.67 -17.48
C THR A 282 -9.85 -12.30 -18.00
N PHE A 283 -9.05 -11.29 -17.65
CA PHE A 283 -9.20 -9.97 -18.23
C PHE A 283 -8.87 -10.05 -19.72
N VAL A 284 -9.77 -9.55 -20.56
CA VAL A 284 -9.47 -9.36 -21.98
C VAL A 284 -8.86 -7.98 -22.10
N HIS A 285 -7.59 -7.90 -22.48
CA HIS A 285 -6.89 -6.63 -22.71
C HIS A 285 -7.39 -5.95 -23.98
N ALA A 286 -7.22 -4.62 -24.04
CA ALA A 286 -7.46 -3.90 -25.28
C ALA A 286 -6.51 -4.39 -26.39
N PRO A 287 -6.87 -4.24 -27.67
CA PRO A 287 -5.99 -4.62 -28.76
C PRO A 287 -4.64 -3.89 -28.66
N THR A 288 -3.54 -4.64 -28.62
CA THR A 288 -2.20 -4.05 -28.56
C THR A 288 -1.99 -3.13 -29.77
N PRO A 289 -1.65 -1.85 -29.55
CA PRO A 289 -1.33 -0.94 -30.64
C PRO A 289 -0.18 -1.47 -31.50
N THR A 290 -0.23 -1.19 -32.81
CA THR A 290 0.75 -1.73 -33.80
C THR A 290 1.53 -0.66 -34.54
N ARG A 291 1.29 0.62 -34.24
CA ARG A 291 1.93 1.74 -34.96
C ARG A 291 3.32 1.95 -34.40
N PRO A 292 4.28 2.42 -35.22
CA PRO A 292 5.57 2.83 -34.68
C PRO A 292 5.38 4.06 -33.77
N GLN A 293 6.13 4.11 -32.67
CA GLN A 293 6.12 5.26 -31.73
C GLN A 293 6.31 6.61 -32.44
N SER A 294 7.07 6.66 -33.54
CA SER A 294 7.30 7.88 -34.33
C SER A 294 6.03 8.48 -34.95
N ASN A 295 4.99 7.67 -35.10
CA ASN A 295 3.72 8.04 -35.70
C ASN A 295 2.64 8.24 -34.63
N VAL A 296 3.02 8.32 -33.35
CA VAL A 296 2.07 8.31 -32.24
C VAL A 296 2.43 9.38 -31.21
N ILE A 297 1.42 10.17 -30.82
CA ILE A 297 1.44 11.01 -29.62
C ILE A 297 0.51 10.33 -28.62
N SER A 298 1.09 9.65 -27.62
CA SER A 298 0.31 8.86 -26.66
C SER A 298 -0.07 9.69 -25.44
N LEU A 299 -1.36 9.68 -25.08
CA LEU A 299 -1.87 10.24 -23.84
C LEU A 299 -1.87 9.18 -22.75
N PHE A 300 -2.36 7.97 -23.05
CA PHE A 300 -2.45 6.86 -22.10
C PHE A 300 -2.28 5.53 -22.83
N SER A 301 -1.16 4.84 -22.59
CA SER A 301 -0.91 3.48 -23.09
C SER A 301 0.33 2.93 -22.39
N ASP A 302 0.34 1.64 -22.06
CA ASP A 302 1.55 0.95 -21.61
C ASP A 302 2.44 0.49 -22.78
N HIS A 303 1.97 0.60 -24.03
CA HIS A 303 2.74 0.26 -25.23
C HIS A 303 3.63 1.41 -25.73
N TYR A 304 3.25 2.65 -25.45
CA TYR A 304 3.94 3.85 -25.95
C TYR A 304 4.47 4.72 -24.81
N VAL A 305 5.45 5.57 -25.13
CA VAL A 305 5.87 6.66 -24.25
C VAL A 305 4.78 7.73 -24.27
N ASN A 306 4.16 7.95 -23.11
CA ASN A 306 3.11 8.95 -22.92
C ASN A 306 3.69 10.37 -22.80
N VAL A 307 3.00 11.34 -23.38
CA VAL A 307 3.26 12.77 -23.14
C VAL A 307 2.61 13.19 -21.81
N PRO A 308 3.00 14.35 -21.24
CA PRO A 308 2.38 14.84 -20.00
C PRO A 308 0.85 15.01 -20.15
N VAL A 309 0.11 14.48 -19.17
CA VAL A 309 -1.34 14.67 -19.00
C VAL A 309 -1.54 15.22 -17.59
N ASN A 310 -2.29 16.32 -17.47
CA ASN A 310 -2.58 16.96 -16.19
C ASN A 310 -3.40 16.05 -15.27
N TYR A 311 -4.44 15.42 -15.84
CA TYR A 311 -5.29 14.45 -15.15
C TYR A 311 -6.12 13.66 -16.17
N TYR A 312 -6.49 12.44 -15.80
CA TYR A 312 -7.43 11.62 -16.57
C TYR A 312 -8.89 11.77 -16.09
N ASN A 313 -9.10 12.43 -14.95
CA ASN A 313 -10.43 12.75 -14.44
C ASN A 313 -10.43 14.12 -13.75
N GLY A 314 -10.96 15.13 -14.44
CA GLY A 314 -10.97 16.53 -13.98
C GLY A 314 -12.02 16.90 -12.94
N TYR A 315 -12.96 16.00 -12.61
CA TYR A 315 -14.03 16.23 -11.63
C TYR A 315 -14.72 17.61 -11.73
N TRP A 316 -15.37 17.89 -12.86
CA TRP A 316 -16.02 19.19 -13.12
C TRP A 316 -17.33 19.36 -12.35
N ALA A 317 -17.22 19.77 -11.08
CA ALA A 317 -18.35 20.02 -10.20
C ALA A 317 -19.17 21.27 -10.61
N PRO A 318 -20.50 21.28 -10.38
CA PRO A 318 -21.31 20.22 -9.76
C PRO A 318 -21.88 19.20 -10.78
N TRP A 319 -21.45 19.23 -12.04
CA TRP A 319 -22.11 18.48 -13.12
C TRP A 319 -21.53 17.08 -13.33
N GLN A 320 -20.23 16.90 -13.13
CA GLN A 320 -19.59 15.59 -13.27
C GLN A 320 -19.87 14.72 -12.04
N THR A 321 -20.33 13.49 -12.27
CA THR A 321 -20.54 12.48 -11.23
C THR A 321 -19.61 11.28 -11.36
N THR A 322 -18.92 11.15 -12.51
CA THR A 322 -17.96 10.08 -12.78
C THR A 322 -16.87 10.03 -11.73
N LEU A 323 -16.68 8.87 -11.11
CA LEU A 323 -15.57 8.54 -10.22
C LEU A 323 -14.55 7.66 -10.95
N SER A 324 -13.32 7.61 -10.46
CA SER A 324 -12.27 6.72 -10.95
C SER A 324 -12.02 5.56 -9.98
N ASN A 325 -11.81 4.36 -10.51
CA ASN A 325 -11.37 3.17 -9.78
C ASN A 325 -10.39 2.35 -10.65
N ASP A 326 -9.38 3.05 -11.17
CA ASP A 326 -8.38 2.53 -12.11
C ASP A 326 -7.70 1.29 -11.53
N PHE A 327 -7.36 0.33 -12.39
CA PHE A 327 -6.75 -0.93 -11.97
C PHE A 327 -5.70 -1.36 -12.98
N SER A 328 -4.81 -2.27 -12.56
CA SER A 328 -3.86 -2.90 -13.47
C SER A 328 -4.00 -4.41 -13.44
N VAL A 329 -3.79 -5.04 -14.60
CA VAL A 329 -3.78 -6.49 -14.73
C VAL A 329 -2.51 -6.86 -15.48
N ASN A 330 -1.64 -7.65 -14.85
CA ASN A 330 -0.38 -8.11 -15.47
C ASN A 330 0.49 -6.98 -16.07
N GLY A 331 0.48 -5.80 -15.45
CA GLY A 331 1.27 -4.63 -15.90
C GLY A 331 0.60 -3.74 -16.95
N ASP A 332 -0.60 -4.10 -17.41
CA ASP A 332 -1.45 -3.24 -18.23
C ASP A 332 -2.36 -2.40 -17.33
N ASN A 333 -2.32 -1.08 -17.46
CA ASN A 333 -3.06 -0.12 -16.66
C ASN A 333 -4.34 0.30 -17.40
N ILE A 334 -5.47 0.27 -16.70
CA ILE A 334 -6.77 0.54 -17.27
C ILE A 334 -7.43 1.70 -16.51
N LEU A 335 -7.87 2.72 -17.24
CA LEU A 335 -8.72 3.76 -16.69
C LEU A 335 -10.12 3.18 -16.48
N ASN A 336 -10.63 3.23 -15.26
CA ASN A 336 -11.93 2.67 -14.90
C ASN A 336 -12.83 3.75 -14.33
N TYR A 337 -13.74 4.22 -15.17
CA TYR A 337 -14.73 5.21 -14.80
C TYR A 337 -15.99 4.53 -14.28
N THR A 338 -16.36 4.85 -13.05
CA THR A 338 -17.57 4.37 -12.37
C THR A 338 -18.57 5.50 -12.21
N ILE A 339 -19.87 5.18 -12.12
CA ILE A 339 -20.96 6.18 -12.12
C ILE A 339 -20.80 7.15 -13.31
N PHE A 340 -20.38 6.59 -14.46
CA PHE A 340 -19.95 7.37 -15.62
C PHE A 340 -21.11 8.21 -16.15
N ASN A 341 -20.93 9.53 -16.21
CA ASN A 341 -21.79 10.46 -16.93
C ASN A 341 -21.00 11.19 -18.03
N PHE A 342 -19.91 11.84 -17.63
CA PHE A 342 -18.83 12.30 -18.50
C PHE A 342 -17.51 12.42 -17.72
N VAL A 343 -16.38 12.48 -18.41
CA VAL A 343 -15.07 12.71 -17.80
C VAL A 343 -14.19 13.52 -18.75
N GLY A 344 -13.49 14.51 -18.21
CA GLY A 344 -12.47 15.28 -18.91
C GLY A 344 -11.07 14.75 -18.60
N ILE A 345 -10.32 14.47 -19.67
CA ILE A 345 -8.87 14.22 -19.66
C ILE A 345 -8.21 15.50 -20.19
N GLU A 346 -7.33 16.09 -19.40
CA GLU A 346 -6.68 17.36 -19.75
C GLU A 346 -5.17 17.20 -19.89
N PHE A 347 -4.63 17.80 -20.93
CA PHE A 347 -3.21 17.82 -21.32
C PHE A 347 -2.88 19.23 -21.84
N SER A 348 -3.18 20.24 -21.03
CA SER A 348 -3.02 21.66 -21.36
C SER A 348 -1.65 22.21 -20.95
N SER A 349 -0.86 21.45 -20.17
CA SER A 349 0.45 21.88 -19.67
C SER A 349 1.56 20.88 -20.01
N PRO A 350 2.16 20.97 -21.21
CA PRO A 350 1.79 21.84 -22.32
C PRO A 350 0.64 21.28 -23.17
N THR A 351 0.00 22.13 -23.98
CA THR A 351 -0.88 21.69 -25.07
C THR A 351 -0.11 20.88 -26.12
N ILE A 352 -0.84 20.15 -26.96
CA ILE A 352 -0.29 19.24 -27.96
C ILE A 352 -0.50 19.78 -29.37
N ASP A 353 0.60 19.86 -30.14
CA ASP A 353 0.56 20.02 -31.59
C ASP A 353 0.39 18.64 -32.26
N ALA A 354 -0.82 18.36 -32.72
CA ALA A 354 -1.18 17.17 -33.48
C ALA A 354 -1.46 17.48 -34.96
N THR A 355 -0.93 18.59 -35.51
CA THR A 355 -1.15 18.98 -36.92
C THR A 355 -0.65 17.94 -37.92
N ALA A 356 0.41 17.21 -37.58
CA ALA A 356 0.97 16.11 -38.36
C ALA A 356 0.19 14.79 -38.21
N MET A 357 -0.73 14.68 -37.25
CA MET A 357 -1.53 13.49 -37.00
C MET A 357 -2.77 13.47 -37.91
N THR A 358 -3.34 12.30 -38.18
CA THR A 358 -4.53 12.14 -39.03
C THR A 358 -5.75 11.63 -38.25
N HIS A 359 -5.54 10.99 -37.10
CA HIS A 359 -6.61 10.39 -36.30
C HIS A 359 -6.40 10.57 -34.79
N VAL A 360 -7.52 10.49 -34.07
CA VAL A 360 -7.59 10.16 -32.64
C VAL A 360 -7.93 8.68 -32.49
N HIS A 361 -7.27 7.99 -31.56
CA HIS A 361 -7.55 6.62 -31.16
C HIS A 361 -7.85 6.54 -29.66
N LEU A 362 -8.80 5.68 -29.30
CA LEU A 362 -8.93 5.12 -27.94
C LEU A 362 -9.60 3.75 -28.01
N ASP A 363 -9.30 2.89 -27.05
CA ASP A 363 -10.04 1.66 -26.81
C ASP A 363 -11.00 1.87 -25.63
N ALA A 364 -12.26 1.50 -25.81
CA ALA A 364 -13.28 1.58 -24.75
C ALA A 364 -13.97 0.22 -24.54
N PHE A 365 -14.25 -0.15 -23.30
CA PHE A 365 -14.93 -1.40 -22.95
C PHE A 365 -16.06 -1.14 -21.95
N ILE A 366 -17.25 -1.66 -22.23
CA ILE A 366 -18.41 -1.55 -21.35
C ILE A 366 -18.68 -2.93 -20.73
N PRO A 367 -18.34 -3.17 -19.45
CA PRO A 367 -18.56 -4.48 -18.82
C PRO A 367 -20.04 -4.78 -18.59
N GLY A 368 -20.86 -3.75 -18.40
CA GLY A 368 -22.29 -3.87 -18.12
C GLY A 368 -23.18 -3.98 -19.36
N PRO A 369 -24.49 -4.22 -19.17
CA PRO A 369 -25.46 -4.16 -20.25
C PRO A 369 -25.55 -2.75 -20.84
N ILE A 370 -25.86 -2.65 -22.13
CA ILE A 370 -26.08 -1.36 -22.81
C ILE A 370 -27.56 -1.02 -22.80
N ALA A 371 -27.92 0.10 -22.18
CA ALA A 371 -29.27 0.61 -22.20
C ALA A 371 -29.70 1.03 -23.63
N PRO A 372 -30.98 0.86 -24.02
CA PRO A 372 -31.48 1.37 -25.29
C PRO A 372 -31.20 2.87 -25.46
N GLY A 373 -30.60 3.23 -26.59
CA GLY A 373 -30.26 4.63 -26.90
C GLY A 373 -28.97 5.15 -26.26
N ARG A 374 -28.20 4.30 -25.56
CA ARG A 374 -26.88 4.67 -25.03
C ARG A 374 -25.97 5.24 -26.12
N GLN A 375 -25.31 6.34 -25.78
CA GLN A 375 -24.33 7.01 -26.65
C GLN A 375 -22.99 7.09 -25.93
N LEU A 376 -21.89 6.89 -26.65
CA LEU A 376 -20.56 7.30 -26.21
C LEU A 376 -20.11 8.45 -27.10
N ARG A 377 -19.80 9.60 -26.51
CA ARG A 377 -19.34 10.78 -27.26
C ARG A 377 -17.89 11.04 -26.92
N VAL A 378 -17.07 11.22 -27.95
CA VAL A 378 -15.67 11.62 -27.84
C VAL A 378 -15.58 13.06 -28.31
N LEU A 379 -15.21 13.95 -27.40
CA LEU A 379 -14.99 15.36 -27.70
C LEU A 379 -13.51 15.66 -27.61
N LEU A 380 -13.05 16.52 -28.51
CA LEU A 380 -11.70 17.06 -28.50
C LEU A 380 -11.77 18.59 -28.50
N VAL A 381 -10.89 19.22 -27.73
CA VAL A 381 -10.81 20.68 -27.58
C VAL A 381 -9.40 21.15 -27.92
N ASP A 382 -9.32 22.18 -28.76
CA ASP A 382 -8.13 22.95 -29.08
C ASP A 382 -8.29 24.36 -28.47
N PHE A 383 -7.29 24.82 -27.72
CA PHE A 383 -7.31 26.16 -27.06
C PHE A 383 -6.91 27.29 -28.01
N GLY A 384 -7.10 27.12 -29.32
CA GLY A 384 -6.87 28.19 -30.27
C GLY A 384 -5.40 28.58 -30.38
N ALA A 385 -5.11 29.71 -31.04
CA ALA A 385 -3.75 30.17 -31.28
C ALA A 385 -3.07 30.74 -30.03
N ASP A 386 -3.84 31.19 -29.04
CA ASP A 386 -3.29 31.72 -27.80
C ASP A 386 -2.86 30.63 -26.79
N GLY A 387 -3.38 29.40 -26.97
CA GLY A 387 -3.02 28.23 -26.17
C GLY A 387 -3.59 28.26 -24.74
N VAL A 388 -4.61 29.07 -24.48
CA VAL A 388 -5.20 29.27 -23.14
C VAL A 388 -6.70 29.01 -23.16
N TYR A 389 -7.21 28.32 -22.14
CA TYR A 389 -8.64 28.06 -22.01
C TYR A 389 -9.46 29.35 -21.90
N GLY A 390 -10.52 29.45 -22.70
CA GLY A 390 -11.46 30.57 -22.67
C GLY A 390 -10.90 31.86 -23.27
N GLY A 391 -9.87 31.76 -24.12
CA GLY A 391 -9.27 32.87 -24.89
C GLY A 391 -10.19 33.47 -25.94
N GLY A 392 -11.25 32.74 -26.30
CA GLY A 392 -12.27 33.16 -27.26
C GLY A 392 -12.03 32.64 -28.68
N ASP A 393 -10.94 31.91 -28.89
CA ASP A 393 -10.60 31.18 -30.11
C ASP A 393 -10.56 29.65 -29.90
N ASP A 394 -10.94 29.16 -28.71
CA ASP A 394 -11.12 27.73 -28.42
C ASP A 394 -12.10 27.09 -29.41
N THR A 395 -11.72 25.93 -29.95
CA THR A 395 -12.57 25.15 -30.85
C THR A 395 -12.73 23.72 -30.36
N ARG A 396 -13.87 23.10 -30.68
CA ARG A 396 -14.18 21.74 -30.22
C ARG A 396 -15.07 21.00 -31.20
N HIS A 397 -14.93 19.69 -31.21
CA HIS A 397 -15.81 18.81 -31.97
C HIS A 397 -16.21 17.60 -31.14
N SER A 398 -17.43 17.10 -31.35
CA SER A 398 -17.97 15.90 -30.70
C SER A 398 -18.33 14.86 -31.74
N THR A 399 -17.79 13.66 -31.58
CA THR A 399 -18.18 12.49 -32.39
C THR A 399 -18.99 11.53 -31.53
N THR A 400 -20.17 11.14 -32.01
CA THR A 400 -21.11 10.27 -31.27
C THR A 400 -21.11 8.85 -31.82
N PHE A 401 -20.98 7.88 -30.93
CA PHE A 401 -21.10 6.44 -31.18
C PHE A 401 -22.34 5.89 -30.51
N THR A 402 -23.06 4.99 -31.19
CA THR A 402 -24.26 4.31 -30.68
C THR A 402 -24.21 2.84 -31.06
N ALA A 403 -25.22 2.05 -30.69
CA ALA A 403 -25.33 0.67 -31.15
C ALA A 403 -25.51 0.52 -32.68
N THR A 404 -25.83 1.60 -33.39
CA THR A 404 -26.11 1.59 -34.85
C THR A 404 -25.06 2.30 -35.69
N THR A 405 -24.03 2.90 -35.08
CA THR A 405 -22.89 3.47 -35.81
C THR A 405 -21.99 2.36 -36.36
N SER A 406 -21.17 2.66 -37.38
CA SER A 406 -20.23 1.69 -37.97
C SER A 406 -19.22 1.15 -36.95
N THR A 407 -18.77 2.01 -36.03
CA THR A 407 -18.11 1.60 -34.79
C THR A 407 -19.20 1.52 -33.72
N ALA A 408 -19.81 0.35 -33.58
CA ALA A 408 -20.95 0.16 -32.70
C ALA A 408 -20.52 0.12 -31.23
N VAL A 409 -21.29 0.78 -30.36
CA VAL A 409 -21.16 0.61 -28.91
C VAL A 409 -21.71 -0.76 -28.53
N VAL A 410 -20.83 -1.63 -28.01
CA VAL A 410 -21.13 -3.03 -27.63
C VAL A 410 -20.72 -3.32 -26.19
N SER A 411 -21.40 -4.30 -25.59
CA SER A 411 -21.11 -4.77 -24.22
C SER A 411 -20.09 -5.89 -24.28
N GLN A 412 -19.24 -6.00 -23.24
CA GLN A 412 -18.29 -7.09 -23.03
C GLN A 412 -17.30 -7.31 -24.20
N SER A 413 -16.98 -6.25 -24.94
CA SER A 413 -15.95 -6.26 -25.98
C SER A 413 -15.29 -4.89 -26.07
N TRP A 414 -13.99 -4.87 -26.37
CA TRP A 414 -13.29 -3.63 -26.66
C TRP A 414 -13.78 -3.02 -27.97
N ILE A 415 -13.92 -1.71 -27.94
CA ILE A 415 -14.36 -0.87 -29.04
C ILE A 415 -13.17 0.02 -29.40
N SER A 416 -12.45 -0.33 -30.46
CA SER A 416 -11.35 0.49 -30.96
C SER A 416 -11.91 1.65 -31.79
N ILE A 417 -11.97 2.82 -31.15
CA ILE A 417 -12.49 4.04 -31.75
C ILE A 417 -11.36 4.74 -32.50
N ASN A 418 -11.55 4.94 -33.80
CA ASN A 418 -10.63 5.67 -34.66
C ASN A 418 -11.40 6.80 -35.33
N ILE A 419 -11.09 8.05 -34.99
CA ILE A 419 -11.78 9.22 -35.54
C ILE A 419 -10.79 9.98 -36.41
N PRO A 420 -11.01 10.06 -37.74
CA PRO A 420 -10.17 10.89 -38.58
C PRO A 420 -10.45 12.36 -38.27
N PHE A 421 -9.41 13.19 -38.18
CA PHE A 421 -9.57 14.63 -37.98
C PHE A 421 -10.37 15.30 -39.10
N SER A 422 -10.37 14.72 -40.31
CA SER A 422 -11.23 15.20 -41.42
C SER A 422 -12.72 15.06 -41.14
N ALA A 423 -13.12 14.25 -40.17
CA ALA A 423 -14.51 14.12 -39.69
C ALA A 423 -14.83 15.06 -38.52
N MET A 424 -13.91 15.97 -38.15
CA MET A 424 -14.07 16.91 -37.03
C MET A 424 -14.13 18.38 -37.50
N PRO A 425 -15.11 18.81 -38.33
CA PRO A 425 -15.15 20.17 -38.88
C PRO A 425 -15.29 21.30 -37.84
N GLY A 426 -15.67 20.97 -36.59
CA GLY A 426 -15.76 21.94 -35.49
C GLY A 426 -14.43 22.20 -34.78
N LEU A 427 -13.41 21.36 -35.04
CA LEU A 427 -12.07 21.48 -34.51
C LEU A 427 -11.21 22.18 -35.58
N VAL A 428 -11.11 23.50 -35.49
CA VAL A 428 -10.56 24.34 -36.58
C VAL A 428 -9.04 24.28 -36.65
N SER A 429 -8.38 24.04 -35.51
CA SER A 429 -6.94 23.81 -35.40
C SER A 429 -6.65 22.53 -34.62
N ARG A 430 -5.39 22.08 -34.68
CA ARG A 430 -4.84 20.96 -33.91
C ARG A 430 -3.46 21.30 -33.33
N SER A 431 -3.11 22.58 -33.32
CA SER A 431 -1.81 23.05 -32.87
C SER A 431 -1.72 23.14 -31.35
N HIS A 432 -2.86 23.23 -30.66
CA HIS A 432 -2.92 23.39 -29.21
C HIS A 432 -4.09 22.55 -28.64
N LEU A 433 -4.11 21.26 -29.00
CA LEU A 433 -5.04 20.32 -28.39
C LEU A 433 -4.78 20.29 -26.87
N ALA A 434 -5.83 20.36 -26.08
CA ALA A 434 -5.71 20.51 -24.64
C ALA A 434 -6.61 19.58 -23.83
N GLN A 435 -7.72 19.11 -24.40
CA GLN A 435 -8.66 18.25 -23.68
C GLN A 435 -9.28 17.18 -24.58
N LEU A 436 -9.48 15.99 -24.00
CA LEU A 436 -10.31 14.93 -24.54
C LEU A 436 -11.42 14.63 -23.51
N ILE A 437 -12.68 14.69 -23.92
CA ILE A 437 -13.82 14.48 -23.03
C ILE A 437 -14.61 13.29 -23.53
N LEU A 438 -14.87 12.34 -22.64
CA LEU A 438 -15.78 11.23 -22.91
C LEU A 438 -17.13 11.52 -22.24
N GLU A 439 -18.22 11.47 -22.99
CA GLU A 439 -19.57 11.78 -22.48
C GLU A 439 -20.63 10.75 -22.91
N GLY A 440 -21.82 10.89 -22.35
CA GLY A 440 -23.00 10.08 -22.71
C GLY A 440 -23.21 8.88 -21.80
N GLY A 441 -22.55 8.88 -20.63
CA GLY A 441 -22.72 7.88 -19.59
C GLY A 441 -24.12 7.88 -18.96
N ASP A 442 -24.51 6.70 -18.50
CA ASP A 442 -25.79 6.36 -17.86
C ASP A 442 -25.59 5.83 -16.44
N SER A 443 -24.58 6.37 -15.74
CA SER A 443 -24.09 5.91 -14.44
C SER A 443 -23.52 4.48 -14.44
N SER A 444 -23.21 3.95 -15.62
CA SER A 444 -22.54 2.66 -15.81
C SER A 444 -21.03 2.73 -15.53
N VAL A 445 -20.38 1.58 -15.67
CA VAL A 445 -18.91 1.47 -15.70
C VAL A 445 -18.45 1.48 -17.15
N ILE A 446 -17.32 2.13 -17.41
CA ILE A 446 -16.59 2.06 -18.68
C ILE A 446 -15.10 2.00 -18.40
N TYR A 447 -14.41 1.08 -19.08
CA TYR A 447 -12.95 1.00 -19.10
C TYR A 447 -12.42 1.69 -20.35
N VAL A 448 -11.28 2.37 -20.22
CA VAL A 448 -10.62 3.06 -21.32
C VAL A 448 -9.13 2.75 -21.27
N ASP A 449 -8.56 2.49 -22.44
CA ASP A 449 -7.14 2.22 -22.64
C ASP A 449 -6.69 2.79 -24.00
N ASN A 450 -5.37 2.83 -24.23
CA ASN A 450 -4.73 3.19 -25.49
C ASN A 450 -5.25 4.50 -26.11
N ILE A 451 -5.20 5.60 -25.37
CA ILE A 451 -5.59 6.92 -25.86
C ILE A 451 -4.40 7.59 -26.55
N TYR A 452 -4.48 7.83 -27.85
CA TYR A 452 -3.38 8.46 -28.61
C TYR A 452 -3.83 9.13 -29.92
N PHE A 453 -2.99 10.03 -30.44
CA PHE A 453 -3.12 10.58 -31.80
C PHE A 453 -2.11 9.89 -32.72
N TYR A 454 -2.47 9.64 -33.99
CA TYR A 454 -1.56 8.98 -34.93
C TYR A 454 -1.64 9.47 -36.37
N ASN A 455 -0.62 9.17 -37.18
CA ASN A 455 -0.61 9.35 -38.65
C ASN A 455 -0.32 8.11 -39.49
#